data_AF-A0A2X0XLK3-F1
#
_entry.id   AF-A0A2X0XLK3-F1
#
_cell.length_a   1.000
_cell.length_b   1.000
_cell.length_c   1.000
_cell.angle_alpha   90.00
_cell.angle_beta   90.00
_cell.angle_gamma   90.00
#
_symmetry.space_group_name_H-M   'P 1'
#
loop_
_entity.id
_entity.type
_entity.pdbx_description
1 polymer ?
#
loop_
_entity_poly.entity_id
_entity_poly.type
_entity_poly.pdbx_seq_one_letter_code
_entity_poly.pdbx_strand_id
1 'polypeptide(L)' 'MNKYTGEFYVQSAGIDKIFEGDQVRCAYNVDGYSGGCWHGQVTRITSRGIYIDVGNKRDKYVAFVNIQELTLKYGG' A
#
# COMPACT_ATOMS: atom_id res chain seq x y z
N MET A 1 8.20 7.86 -19.83
CA MET A 1 8.21 7.72 -18.36
C MET A 1 7.47 6.42 -18.06
N ASN A 2 8.20 5.35 -17.76
CA ASN A 2 7.63 4.01 -17.63
C ASN A 2 6.98 3.87 -16.25
N LYS A 3 5.64 3.86 -16.21
CA LYS A 3 4.87 3.54 -15.01
C LYS A 3 4.98 2.04 -14.77
N TYR A 4 5.69 1.63 -13.73
CA TYR A 4 5.74 0.23 -13.33
C TYR A 4 4.36 -0.15 -12.76
N THR A 5 3.57 -0.88 -13.53
CA THR A 5 2.33 -1.51 -13.04
C THR A 5 2.72 -2.77 -12.28
N GLY A 6 2.72 -2.70 -10.95
CA GLY A 6 2.73 -3.89 -10.12
C GLY A 6 1.34 -4.51 -10.16
N GLU A 7 1.10 -5.50 -11.03
CA GLU A 7 -0.12 -6.31 -10.95
C GLU A 7 0.01 -7.23 -9.74
N PHE A 8 -0.50 -6.78 -8.59
CA PHE A 8 -0.53 -7.58 -7.37
C PHE A 8 -1.95 -8.01 -7.07
N TYR A 9 -2.17 -9.33 -7.02
CA TYR A 9 -3.29 -9.94 -6.32
C TYR A 9 -3.05 -9.85 -4.81
N VAL A 10 -2.97 -8.63 -4.27
CA VAL A 10 -3.43 -8.43 -2.90
C VAL A 10 -4.93 -8.69 -2.96
N GLN A 11 -5.51 -9.41 -2.00
CA GLN A 11 -6.96 -9.58 -1.91
C GLN A 11 -7.61 -8.19 -1.71
N SER A 12 -7.72 -7.41 -2.77
CA SER A 12 -8.43 -6.15 -2.74
C SER A 12 -9.91 -6.50 -2.84
N ALA A 13 -10.66 -6.00 -1.86
CA ALA A 13 -11.99 -5.55 -2.14
C ALA A 13 -11.87 -4.48 -3.25
N GLY A 14 -12.07 -4.87 -4.51
CA GLY A 14 -12.16 -3.95 -5.65
C GLY A 14 -10.97 -4.04 -6.61
N ILE A 15 -11.27 -3.99 -7.89
CA ILE A 15 -10.41 -4.27 -9.05
C ILE A 15 -9.37 -3.14 -9.30
N ASP A 16 -9.06 -2.35 -8.28
CA ASP A 16 -8.34 -1.08 -8.42
C ASP A 16 -6.83 -1.31 -8.38
N LYS A 17 -6.16 -0.92 -9.47
CA LYS A 17 -4.70 -0.92 -9.56
C LYS A 17 -4.15 0.25 -8.72
N ILE A 18 -3.07 0.01 -7.99
CA ILE A 18 -2.40 1.02 -7.16
C ILE A 18 -1.09 1.45 -7.81
N PHE A 19 -0.84 2.75 -7.80
CA PHE A 19 0.30 3.40 -8.43
C PHE A 19 1.06 4.30 -7.44
N GLU A 20 2.32 4.60 -7.79
CA GLU A 20 3.07 5.65 -7.11
C GLU A 20 2.36 6.99 -7.27
N GLY A 21 2.18 7.71 -6.16
CA GLY A 21 1.41 8.94 -6.06
C GLY A 21 0.01 8.78 -5.50
N ASP A 22 -0.53 7.55 -5.44
CA ASP A 22 -1.88 7.30 -4.94
C ASP A 22 -1.98 7.51 -3.43
N GLN A 23 -3.11 8.07 -3.00
CA GLN A 23 -3.47 8.13 -1.58
C GLN A 23 -4.15 6.83 -1.18
N VAL A 24 -3.59 6.14 -0.20
CA VAL A 24 -4.05 4.82 0.23
C VAL A 24 -4.31 4.75 1.72
N ARG A 25 -5.18 3.81 2.09
CA ARG A 25 -5.30 3.24 3.43
C ARG A 25 -4.75 1.81 3.39
N CYS A 26 -3.74 1.53 4.19
CA CYS A 26 -3.07 0.24 4.26
C CYS A 26 -3.22 -0.35 5.67
N ALA A 27 -3.96 -1.45 5.81
CA ALA A 27 -3.96 -2.27 7.02
C ALA A 27 -2.99 -3.44 6.85
N TYR A 28 -2.17 -3.72 7.86
CA TYR A 28 -1.14 -4.76 7.77
C TYR A 28 -0.91 -5.46 9.11
N ASN A 29 -0.41 -6.69 9.03
CA ASN A 29 0.02 -7.51 10.15
C ASN A 29 1.51 -7.80 10.06
N VAL A 30 2.18 -7.86 11.21
CA VAL A 30 3.57 -8.30 11.31
C VAL A 30 3.60 -9.43 12.33
N ASP A 31 4.10 -10.59 11.93
CA ASP A 31 4.27 -11.77 12.78
C ASP A 31 2.99 -12.19 13.54
N GLY A 32 1.83 -12.06 12.89
CA GLY A 32 0.54 -12.42 13.47
C GLY A 32 -0.07 -11.37 14.41
N TYR A 33 0.61 -10.24 14.64
CA TYR A 33 0.09 -9.10 15.39
C TYR A 33 -0.41 -8.00 14.44
N SER A 34 -1.46 -7.29 14.85
CA SER A 34 -1.94 -6.12 14.09
C SER A 34 -0.84 -5.06 14.07
N GLY A 35 -0.25 -4.86 12.90
CA GLY A 35 0.82 -3.88 12.70
C GLY A 35 0.29 -2.44 12.69
N GLY A 36 -1.01 -2.29 12.47
CA GLY A 36 -1.73 -1.02 12.46
C GLY A 36 -2.38 -0.71 11.11
N CYS A 37 -2.85 0.54 10.98
CA CYS A 37 -3.40 1.06 9.74
C CYS A 37 -2.71 2.38 9.39
N TRP A 38 -2.10 2.46 8.22
CA TRP A 38 -1.43 3.64 7.71
C TRP A 38 -2.28 4.31 6.64
N HIS A 39 -2.36 5.64 6.71
CA HIS A 39 -2.98 6.48 5.67
C HIS A 39 -1.92 7.39 5.10
N GLY A 40 -1.76 7.41 3.78
CA GLY A 40 -0.70 8.19 3.17
C GLY A 40 -0.56 8.01 1.67
N GLN A 41 0.47 8.66 1.11
CA GLN A 41 0.78 8.57 -0.32
C GLN A 41 1.73 7.41 -0.59
N VAL A 42 1.47 6.60 -1.61
CA VAL A 42 2.46 5.63 -2.11
C VAL A 42 3.62 6.40 -2.75
N THR A 43 4.81 6.33 -2.18
CA THR A 43 5.99 7.01 -2.72
C THR A 43 6.81 6.11 -3.64
N ARG A 44 6.73 4.80 -3.44
CA ARG A 44 7.47 3.82 -4.24
C ARG A 44 6.83 2.44 -4.18
N ILE A 45 6.80 1.75 -5.32
CA ILE A 45 6.39 0.34 -5.41
C ILE A 45 7.60 -0.53 -5.77
N THR A 46 7.73 -1.67 -5.11
CA THR A 46 8.78 -2.67 -5.39
C THR A 46 8.14 -4.02 -5.71
N SER A 47 8.95 -5.01 -6.08
CA SER A 47 8.45 -6.39 -6.25
C SER A 47 7.97 -7.05 -4.95
N ARG A 48 8.31 -6.50 -3.78
CA ARG A 48 8.06 -7.13 -2.46
C ARG A 48 7.11 -6.35 -1.56
N GLY A 49 6.85 -5.09 -1.87
CA GLY A 49 6.04 -4.21 -1.03
C GLY A 49 5.99 -2.78 -1.54
N ILE A 50 5.41 -1.91 -0.72
CA ILE A 50 5.23 -0.50 -1.01
C ILE A 50 5.83 0.37 0.09
N TYR A 51 6.23 1.58 -0.29
CA TYR A 51 6.60 2.65 0.60
C TYR A 51 5.47 3.67 0.64
N ILE A 52 5.08 4.08 1.85
CA ILE A 52 4.00 5.02 2.10
C ILE A 52 4.54 6.22 2.89
N ASP A 53 4.30 7.43 2.41
CA ASP A 53 4.47 8.65 3.20
C ASP A 53 3.23 8.88 4.06
N VAL A 54 3.37 8.70 5.37
CA VAL A 54 2.29 8.88 6.37
C VAL A 54 2.33 10.25 7.05
N GLY A 55 3.02 11.23 6.44
CA GLY A 55 3.09 12.63 6.88
C GLY A 55 4.12 12.87 7.98
N ASN A 56 4.05 12.15 9.11
CA ASN A 56 5.03 12.30 10.20
C ASN A 56 6.33 11.53 9.96
N LYS A 57 6.30 10.54 9.06
CA LYS A 57 7.43 9.70 8.64
C LYS A 57 7.23 9.37 7.17
N ARG A 58 8.16 9.82 6.35
CA ARG A 58 8.21 9.47 4.93
C ARG A 58 8.74 8.05 4.75
N ASP A 59 8.31 7.38 3.69
CA ASP A 59 8.82 6.09 3.22
C ASP A 59 8.72 4.93 4.23
N LYS A 60 7.55 4.80 4.86
CA LYS A 60 7.20 3.61 5.63
C LYS A 60 7.02 2.41 4.71
N TYR A 61 7.86 1.40 4.85
CA TYR A 61 7.79 0.17 4.06
C TYR A 61 6.82 -0.84 4.67
N VAL A 62 5.98 -1.44 3.82
CA VAL A 62 5.17 -2.62 4.14
C VAL A 62 5.30 -3.66 3.04
N ALA A 63 5.62 -4.89 3.42
CA ALA A 63 5.71 -6.01 2.49
C ALA A 63 4.30 -6.46 2.09
N PHE A 64 4.08 -6.84 0.83
CA PHE A 64 2.76 -7.25 0.35
C PHE A 64 2.18 -8.44 1.14
N VAL A 65 3.04 -9.38 1.53
CA VAL A 65 2.66 -10.55 2.35
C VAL A 65 2.08 -10.18 3.72
N ASN A 66 2.37 -8.96 4.18
CA ASN A 66 1.91 -8.45 5.47
C ASN A 66 0.66 -7.57 5.32
N ILE A 67 0.29 -7.17 4.10
CA ILE A 67 -0.89 -6.32 3.85
C ILE A 67 -2.15 -7.17 3.97
N GLN A 68 -3.04 -6.78 4.87
CA GLN A 68 -4.37 -7.38 4.98
C GLN A 68 -5.36 -6.70 4.04
N GLU A 69 -5.27 -5.38 3.94
CA GLU A 69 -6.17 -4.56 3.15
C GLU A 69 -5.40 -3.35 2.63
N LEU A 70 -5.58 -3.03 1.36
CA LEU A 70 -5.02 -1.83 0.76
C LEU A 70 -6.07 -1.21 -0.16
N THR A 71 -6.53 -0.01 0.22
CA THR A 71 -7.63 0.69 -0.44
C THR A 71 -7.20 2.07 -0.89
N LEU A 72 -7.68 2.51 -2.05
CA LEU A 72 -7.55 3.90 -2.48
C LEU A 72 -8.43 4.78 -1.59
N LYS A 73 -7.89 5.91 -1.13
CA LYS A 73 -8.64 6.87 -0.31
C LYS A 73 -9.73 7.61 -1.11
N TYR A 74 -9.72 7.48 -2.44
CA TYR A 74 -10.70 8.08 -3.34
C TYR A 74 -11.29 7.00 -4.27
N GLY A 75 -12.28 6.28 -3.76
CA GLY A 75 -13.04 5.28 -4.50
C GLY A 75 -14.20 4.78 -3.66
N GLY A 76 -15.32 5.54 -3.64
CA GLY A 76 -16.55 5.22 -2.92
C GLY A 76 -16.84 6.13 -1.74
#